data_AF-V6HEV0-F1
#
_entry.id   AF-V6HEV0-F1
#
_cell.length_a   1.000
_cell.length_b   1.000
_cell.length_c   1.000
_cell.angle_alpha   90.00
_cell.angle_beta   90.00
_cell.angle_gamma   90.00
#
_symmetry.space_group_name_H-M   'P 1'
#
loop_
_entity.id
_entity.type
_entity.pdbx_description
1 polymer ?
#
loop_
_entity_poly.entity_id
_entity_poly.type
_entity_poly.pdbx_seq_one_letter_code
_entity_poly.pdbx_strand_id
1 'polypeptide(L)'
;MLNRDQKLNVSVQEYFKTGRKEAFLREAWVWVREICIGRFQLDEDASSEVTLHLIQNADRCLEIFRTRNYSNFPAYLTVFIKNLILNQRKKEISKGRREKLILLSEERGYDESASFERKIVLEEESVSVLVRKTLSELSPLACLIVKMKHQIRLDLRDIRLLRSRLKLIDMRFRTYLTEDEEEVRTHRLRRKAISDQLLVFFGRIHTADRAAVNKWRQRKRDWLRKMDRINEEKSFRRISAYLSFSEHSVRRIYYDAIRTIRDRSYWKEIGMSKVA
;
A
#
# COMPACT_ATOMS: atom_id res chain seq x y z
N MET A 1 34.47 -48.18 14.18
CA MET A 1 33.28 -47.33 13.90
C MET A 1 32.86 -47.56 12.45
N LEU A 2 31.59 -47.85 12.18
CA LEU A 2 31.10 -48.05 10.80
C LEU A 2 31.25 -46.77 9.97
N ASN A 3 31.72 -46.91 8.73
CA ASN A 3 31.74 -45.83 7.76
C ASN A 3 30.29 -45.37 7.47
N ARG A 4 30.11 -44.10 7.13
CA ARG A 4 28.79 -43.48 7.04
C ARG A 4 27.92 -44.09 5.94
N ASP A 5 28.51 -44.42 4.80
CA ASP A 5 27.87 -45.19 3.73
C ASP A 5 27.43 -46.57 4.21
N GLN A 6 28.20 -47.20 5.10
CA GLN A 6 27.85 -48.49 5.68
C GLN A 6 26.66 -48.35 6.63
N LYS A 7 26.59 -47.30 7.45
CA LYS A 7 25.43 -47.04 8.33
C LYS A 7 24.13 -46.87 7.55
N LEU A 8 24.17 -46.13 6.45
CA LEU A 8 23.01 -45.96 5.57
C LEU A 8 22.60 -47.28 4.90
N ASN A 9 23.57 -48.07 4.42
CA ASN A 9 23.29 -49.38 3.85
C ASN A 9 22.69 -50.35 4.89
N VAL A 10 23.18 -50.33 6.13
CA VAL A 10 22.63 -51.17 7.22
C VAL A 10 21.19 -50.77 7.53
N SER A 11 20.88 -49.48 7.63
CA SER A 11 19.51 -49.03 7.93
C SER A 11 18.51 -49.35 6.81
N VAL A 12 18.97 -49.37 5.55
CA VAL A 12 18.17 -49.83 4.40
C VAL A 12 17.92 -51.34 4.44
N GLN A 13 18.93 -52.13 4.79
CA GLN A 13 18.74 -53.58 4.96
C GLN A 13 17.81 -53.91 6.12
N GLU A 14 17.90 -53.16 7.21
CA GLU A 14 16.99 -53.28 8.36
C GLU A 14 15.55 -52.98 7.95
N TYR A 15 15.33 -51.92 7.15
CA TYR A 15 14.02 -51.62 6.58
C TYR A 15 13.48 -52.80 5.75
N PHE A 16 14.28 -53.39 4.87
CA PHE A 16 13.82 -54.52 4.06
C PHE A 16 13.54 -55.80 4.86
N LYS A 17 14.15 -55.95 6.05
CA LYS A 17 13.90 -57.08 6.95
C LYS A 17 12.70 -56.88 7.86
N THR A 18 12.49 -55.67 8.35
CA THR A 18 11.54 -55.37 9.46
C THR A 18 10.35 -54.51 9.04
N GLY A 19 10.43 -53.86 7.88
CA GLY A 19 9.46 -52.85 7.43
C GLY A 19 9.54 -51.51 8.20
N ARG A 20 10.46 -51.35 9.16
CA ARG A 20 10.56 -50.13 9.98
C ARG A 20 11.47 -49.09 9.33
N LYS A 21 10.95 -47.87 9.13
CA LYS A 21 11.66 -46.77 8.45
C LYS A 21 12.42 -45.81 9.34
N GLU A 22 12.31 -45.92 10.66
CA GLU A 22 12.88 -44.97 11.62
C GLU A 22 14.41 -44.87 11.52
N ALA A 23 15.09 -46.02 11.45
CA ALA A 23 16.55 -46.08 11.31
C ALA A 23 17.02 -45.47 9.98
N PHE A 24 16.30 -45.74 8.89
CA PHE A 24 16.58 -45.16 7.58
C PHE A 24 16.39 -43.63 7.60
N LEU A 25 15.26 -43.14 8.10
CA LEU A 25 14.96 -41.70 8.13
C LEU A 25 15.99 -40.92 8.96
N ARG A 26 16.47 -41.49 10.06
CA ARG A 26 17.51 -40.86 10.90
C ARG A 26 18.81 -40.65 10.13
N GLU A 27 19.28 -41.67 9.43
CA GLU A 27 20.52 -41.58 8.64
C GLU A 27 20.33 -40.74 7.37
N ALA A 28 19.17 -40.86 6.72
CA ALA A 28 18.84 -40.11 5.51
C ALA A 28 18.68 -38.60 5.80
N TRP A 29 18.18 -38.21 6.98
CA TRP A 29 18.10 -36.82 7.43
C TRP A 29 19.48 -36.14 7.39
N VAL A 30 20.50 -36.78 7.95
CA VAL A 30 21.87 -36.23 7.96
C VAL A 30 22.40 -36.10 6.53
N TRP A 31 22.05 -37.05 5.67
CA TRP A 31 22.40 -37.04 4.25
C TRP A 31 21.76 -35.87 3.48
N VAL A 32 20.45 -35.67 3.65
CA VAL A 32 19.72 -34.57 3.03
C VAL A 32 20.28 -33.24 3.48
N ARG A 33 20.48 -33.06 4.78
CA ARG A 33 20.97 -31.80 5.35
C ARG A 33 22.32 -31.39 4.76
N GLU A 34 23.25 -32.32 4.61
CA GLU A 34 24.56 -32.03 4.02
C GLU A 34 24.49 -31.71 2.54
N ILE A 35 23.65 -32.41 1.78
CA ILE A 35 23.48 -32.12 0.36
C ILE A 35 22.81 -30.75 0.19
N CYS A 36 21.72 -30.49 0.91
CA CYS A 36 20.96 -29.24 0.84
C CYS A 36 21.81 -28.03 1.23
N ILE A 37 22.46 -28.06 2.40
CA ILE A 37 23.22 -26.93 2.93
C ILE A 37 24.60 -26.86 2.29
N GLY A 38 25.34 -27.97 2.26
CA GLY A 38 26.74 -27.98 1.81
C GLY A 38 26.88 -27.81 0.30
N ARG A 39 26.14 -28.60 -0.48
CA ARG A 39 26.32 -28.65 -1.95
C ARG A 39 25.42 -27.70 -2.72
N PHE A 40 24.18 -27.51 -2.26
CA PHE A 40 23.17 -26.72 -2.98
C PHE A 40 22.85 -25.38 -2.33
N GLN A 41 23.44 -25.07 -1.16
CA GLN A 41 23.30 -23.81 -0.43
C GLN A 41 21.84 -23.36 -0.28
N LEU A 42 20.95 -24.32 0.01
CA LEU A 42 19.55 -24.02 0.30
C LEU A 42 19.43 -23.33 1.66
N ASP A 43 18.43 -22.46 1.78
CA ASP A 43 18.01 -21.89 3.06
C ASP A 43 17.34 -22.97 3.94
N GLU A 44 17.14 -22.64 5.22
CA GLU A 44 16.61 -23.59 6.21
C GLU A 44 15.18 -24.04 5.84
N ASP A 45 14.37 -23.14 5.29
CA ASP A 45 13.00 -23.42 4.85
C ASP A 45 12.98 -24.39 3.66
N ALA A 46 13.75 -24.13 2.58
CA ALA A 46 13.79 -25.04 1.44
C ALA A 46 14.45 -26.39 1.79
N SER A 47 15.45 -26.39 2.67
CA SER A 47 16.06 -27.62 3.19
C SER A 47 15.04 -28.46 3.97
N SER A 48 14.20 -27.82 4.79
CA SER A 48 13.15 -28.48 5.55
C SER A 48 12.08 -29.09 4.62
N GLU A 49 11.67 -28.36 3.59
CA GLU A 49 10.68 -28.82 2.61
C GLU A 49 11.18 -30.04 1.81
N VAL A 50 12.44 -30.02 1.36
CA VAL A 50 13.07 -31.17 0.70
C VAL A 50 13.08 -32.39 1.62
N THR A 51 13.32 -32.18 2.92
CA THR A 51 13.37 -33.27 3.87
C THR A 51 12.01 -33.85 4.19
N LEU A 52 10.99 -33.01 4.34
CA LEU A 52 9.59 -33.45 4.46
C LEU A 52 9.17 -34.29 3.26
N HIS A 53 9.54 -33.87 2.05
CA HIS A 53 9.28 -34.65 0.84
C HIS A 53 9.99 -36.01 0.83
N LEU A 54 11.21 -36.10 1.35
CA LEU A 54 11.88 -37.39 1.51
C LEU A 54 11.13 -38.28 2.53
N ILE A 55 10.73 -37.74 3.69
CA ILE A 55 10.01 -38.49 4.73
C ILE A 55 8.69 -39.05 4.18
N GLN A 56 7.94 -38.21 3.45
CA GLN A 56 6.66 -38.61 2.84
C GLN A 56 6.84 -39.68 1.75
N ASN A 57 7.96 -39.66 1.02
CA ASN A 57 8.22 -40.56 -0.10
C ASN A 57 9.27 -41.64 0.22
N ALA A 58 9.56 -41.87 1.51
CA ALA A 58 10.63 -42.79 1.93
C ALA A 58 10.41 -44.22 1.42
N ASP A 59 9.18 -44.72 1.57
CA ASP A 59 8.81 -46.07 1.15
C ASP A 59 8.95 -46.23 -0.38
N ARG A 60 8.49 -45.24 -1.15
CA ARG A 60 8.65 -45.18 -2.61
C ARG A 60 10.12 -45.10 -3.02
N CYS A 61 10.93 -44.33 -2.31
CA CYS A 61 12.37 -44.21 -2.57
C CYS A 61 13.08 -45.57 -2.44
N LEU A 62 12.76 -46.32 -1.38
CA LEU A 62 13.31 -47.64 -1.10
C LEU A 62 12.78 -48.70 -2.06
N GLU A 63 11.51 -48.60 -2.46
CA GLU A 63 10.90 -49.47 -3.46
C GLU A 63 11.52 -49.27 -4.85
N ILE A 64 11.73 -48.02 -5.28
CA ILE A 64 12.42 -47.72 -6.55
C ILE A 64 13.84 -48.29 -6.52
N PHE A 65 14.53 -48.17 -5.38
CA PHE A 65 15.87 -48.74 -5.23
C PHE A 65 15.89 -50.25 -5.49
N ARG A 66 14.94 -50.97 -4.87
CA ARG A 66 14.81 -52.42 -4.95
C ARG A 66 14.35 -52.89 -6.33
N THR A 67 13.32 -52.25 -6.88
CA THR A 67 12.70 -52.64 -8.17
C THR A 67 13.62 -52.40 -9.37
N ARG A 68 14.44 -51.34 -9.31
CA ARG A 68 15.41 -51.00 -10.36
C ARG A 68 16.77 -51.70 -10.18
N ASN A 69 16.91 -52.50 -9.12
CA ASN A 69 18.09 -53.30 -8.80
C ASN A 69 19.40 -52.48 -8.77
N TYR A 70 19.37 -51.30 -8.14
CA TYR A 70 20.59 -50.50 -7.98
C TYR A 70 21.55 -51.13 -6.96
N SER A 71 22.85 -51.09 -7.24
CA SER A 71 23.87 -51.70 -6.38
C SER A 71 24.40 -50.79 -5.28
N ASN A 72 24.30 -49.46 -5.44
CA ASN A 72 24.83 -48.47 -4.52
C ASN A 72 23.74 -47.51 -4.04
N PHE A 73 23.26 -47.74 -2.82
CA PHE A 73 22.20 -46.93 -2.23
C PHE A 73 22.61 -45.48 -1.94
N PRO A 74 23.77 -45.17 -1.33
CA PRO A 74 24.24 -43.79 -1.15
C PRO A 74 24.26 -42.97 -2.45
N ALA A 75 24.77 -43.57 -3.54
CA ALA A 75 24.82 -42.91 -4.85
C ALA A 75 23.41 -42.65 -5.39
N TYR A 76 22.52 -43.64 -5.32
CA TYR A 76 21.11 -43.51 -5.70
C TYR A 76 20.40 -42.41 -4.88
N LEU A 77 20.55 -42.42 -3.56
CA LEU A 77 19.91 -41.46 -2.66
C LEU A 77 20.38 -40.03 -2.96
N THR A 78 21.65 -39.84 -3.28
CA THR A 78 22.20 -38.54 -3.68
C THR A 78 21.51 -38.00 -4.94
N VAL A 79 21.28 -38.84 -5.95
CA VAL A 79 20.56 -38.47 -7.17
C VAL A 79 19.08 -38.19 -6.88
N PHE A 80 18.46 -39.01 -6.02
CA PHE A 80 17.07 -38.83 -5.61
C PHE A 80 16.86 -37.47 -4.92
N ILE A 81 17.72 -37.13 -3.97
CA ILE A 81 17.69 -35.84 -3.25
C ILE A 81 17.93 -34.68 -4.22
N LYS A 82 18.91 -34.81 -5.14
CA LYS A 82 19.15 -33.80 -6.17
C LYS A 82 17.88 -33.50 -6.98
N ASN A 83 17.10 -34.52 -7.34
CA ASN A 83 15.84 -34.33 -8.07
C ASN A 83 14.78 -33.63 -7.23
N LEU A 84 14.68 -33.93 -5.93
CA LEU A 84 13.79 -33.19 -5.01
C LEU A 84 14.15 -31.71 -4.95
N ILE A 85 15.44 -31.39 -4.83
CA ILE A 85 15.95 -30.01 -4.81
C ILE A 85 15.60 -29.26 -6.10
N LEU A 86 15.81 -29.89 -7.26
CA LEU A 86 15.48 -29.28 -8.55
C LEU A 86 13.98 -29.01 -8.70
N ASN A 87 13.13 -29.93 -8.21
CA ASN A 87 11.69 -29.73 -8.19
C ASN A 87 11.28 -28.58 -7.27
N GLN A 88 11.93 -28.45 -6.11
CA GLN A 88 11.68 -27.35 -5.18
C GLN A 88 12.03 -25.99 -5.81
N ARG A 89 13.22 -25.88 -6.44
CA ARG A 89 13.61 -24.66 -7.17
C ARG A 89 12.64 -24.31 -8.29
N LYS A 90 12.13 -25.31 -9.02
CA LYS A 90 11.12 -25.09 -10.06
C LYS A 90 9.81 -24.54 -9.49
N LYS A 91 9.38 -25.03 -8.31
CA LYS A 91 8.21 -24.49 -7.61
C LYS A 91 8.44 -23.03 -7.19
N GLU A 92 9.59 -22.70 -6.63
CA GLU A 92 9.94 -21.33 -6.22
C GLU A 92 9.95 -20.36 -7.39
N ILE A 93 10.55 -20.73 -8.53
CA ILE A 93 10.53 -19.92 -9.75
C ILE A 93 9.10 -19.68 -10.24
N SER A 94 8.25 -20.71 -10.21
CA SER A 94 6.85 -20.60 -10.60
C SER A 94 6.04 -19.71 -9.64
N LYS A 95 6.29 -19.84 -8.33
CA LYS A 95 5.68 -19.01 -7.28
C LYS A 95 6.09 -17.55 -7.45
N GLY A 96 7.38 -17.26 -7.62
CA GLY A 96 7.88 -15.91 -7.86
C GLY A 96 7.35 -15.28 -9.16
N ARG A 97 7.12 -16.07 -10.22
CA ARG A 97 6.44 -15.58 -11.44
C ARG A 97 4.97 -15.23 -11.19
N ARG A 98 4.24 -16.06 -10.43
CA ARG A 98 2.85 -15.78 -10.06
C ARG A 98 2.73 -14.59 -9.12
N GLU A 99 3.60 -14.45 -8.14
CA GLU A 99 3.63 -13.29 -7.25
C GLU A 99 3.94 -12.00 -8.02
N LYS A 100 4.88 -12.04 -8.98
CA LYS A 100 5.10 -10.92 -9.91
C LYS A 100 3.86 -10.58 -10.75
N LEU A 101 3.15 -11.59 -11.25
CA LEU A 101 1.89 -11.37 -12.00
C LEU A 101 0.79 -10.79 -11.10
N ILE A 102 0.70 -11.22 -9.85
CA ILE A 102 -0.27 -10.69 -8.87
C ILE A 102 0.07 -9.24 -8.53
N LEU A 103 1.33 -8.92 -8.24
CA LEU A 103 1.77 -7.54 -8.00
C LEU A 103 1.49 -6.65 -9.22
N LEU A 104 1.81 -7.12 -10.42
CA LEU A 104 1.46 -6.43 -11.67
C LEU A 104 -0.06 -6.28 -11.86
N SER A 105 -0.87 -7.21 -11.36
CA SER A 105 -2.34 -7.13 -11.46
C SER A 105 -2.97 -6.25 -10.37
N GLU A 106 -2.38 -6.17 -9.18
CA GLU A 106 -2.79 -5.27 -8.11
C GLU A 106 -2.42 -3.81 -8.43
N GLU A 107 -1.31 -3.59 -9.13
CA GLU A 107 -0.94 -2.29 -9.71
C GLU A 107 -1.83 -1.92 -10.92
N ARG A 108 -2.28 -2.91 -11.72
CA ARG A 108 -3.23 -2.73 -12.84
C ARG A 108 -4.71 -2.67 -12.43
N GLY A 109 -4.99 -2.24 -11.20
CA GLY A 109 -6.32 -1.72 -10.85
C GLY A 109 -6.62 -0.34 -11.47
N TYR A 110 -5.64 0.27 -12.15
CA TYR A 110 -5.80 1.46 -12.98
C TYR A 110 -5.79 1.06 -14.45
N ASP A 111 -6.91 1.28 -15.13
CA ASP A 111 -7.04 1.14 -16.59
C ASP A 111 -6.07 2.12 -17.30
N GLU A 112 -4.95 1.59 -17.82
CA GLU A 112 -4.09 2.29 -18.79
C GLU A 112 -4.76 2.32 -20.17
N SER A 113 -5.88 3.03 -20.28
CA SER A 113 -6.29 3.52 -21.59
C SER A 113 -5.91 5.00 -21.66
N ALA A 114 -4.96 5.34 -22.54
CA ALA A 114 -4.60 6.72 -22.84
C ALA A 114 -5.80 7.59 -23.26
N SER A 115 -6.97 6.98 -23.51
CA SER A 115 -8.27 7.62 -23.67
C SER A 115 -8.95 8.02 -22.36
N PHE A 116 -8.81 7.27 -21.27
CA PHE A 116 -9.37 7.60 -19.96
C PHE A 116 -8.63 8.77 -19.31
N GLU A 117 -7.29 8.73 -19.31
CA GLU A 117 -6.47 9.85 -18.82
C GLU A 117 -6.74 11.13 -19.63
N ARG A 118 -6.82 11.04 -20.97
CA ARG A 118 -7.16 12.20 -21.80
C ARG A 118 -8.57 12.72 -21.53
N LYS A 119 -9.55 11.85 -21.29
CA LYS A 119 -10.90 12.27 -20.90
C LYS A 119 -10.90 12.98 -19.54
N ILE A 120 -10.18 12.45 -18.55
CA ILE A 120 -10.04 13.09 -17.24
C ILE A 120 -9.37 14.46 -17.37
N VAL A 121 -8.28 14.57 -18.13
CA VAL A 121 -7.57 15.84 -18.32
C VAL A 121 -8.47 16.87 -19.02
N LEU A 122 -9.20 16.47 -20.06
CA LEU A 122 -10.16 17.35 -20.75
C LEU A 122 -11.33 17.76 -19.84
N GLU A 123 -11.83 16.84 -19.01
CA GLU A 123 -12.86 17.14 -18.00
C GLU A 123 -12.32 18.10 -16.94
N GLU A 124 -11.10 17.89 -16.43
CA GLU A 124 -10.44 18.76 -15.47
C GLU A 124 -10.23 20.18 -16.02
N GLU A 125 -9.77 20.29 -17.27
CA GLU A 125 -9.62 21.58 -17.96
C GLU A 125 -10.98 22.29 -18.09
N SER A 126 -12.03 21.58 -18.48
CA SER A 126 -13.38 22.15 -18.62
C SER A 126 -13.95 22.65 -17.28
N VAL A 127 -13.75 21.89 -16.19
CA VAL A 127 -14.16 22.26 -14.84
C VAL A 127 -13.34 23.45 -14.35
N SER A 128 -12.03 23.49 -14.62
CA SER A 128 -11.18 24.61 -14.23
C SER A 128 -11.59 25.93 -14.89
N VAL A 129 -11.97 25.88 -16.17
CA VAL A 129 -12.48 27.04 -16.92
C VAL A 129 -13.83 27.49 -16.35
N LEU A 130 -14.72 26.55 -16.04
CA LEU A 130 -16.01 26.85 -15.43
C LEU A 130 -15.83 27.53 -14.06
N VAL A 131 -14.98 26.99 -13.20
CA VAL A 131 -14.68 27.56 -11.87
C VAL A 131 -14.13 28.99 -12.00
N ARG A 132 -13.18 29.22 -12.93
CA ARG A 132 -12.63 30.56 -13.17
C ARG A 132 -13.71 31.54 -13.64
N LYS A 133 -14.56 31.11 -14.59
CA LYS A 133 -15.69 31.91 -15.09
C LYS A 133 -16.63 32.27 -13.94
N THR A 134 -17.03 31.29 -13.13
CA THR A 134 -17.98 31.52 -12.04
C THR A 134 -17.43 32.44 -10.96
N LEU A 135 -16.13 32.32 -10.64
CA LEU A 135 -15.45 33.20 -9.69
C LEU A 135 -15.26 34.62 -10.23
N SER A 136 -15.07 34.79 -11.54
CA SER A 136 -14.93 36.10 -12.17
C SER A 136 -16.21 36.94 -12.15
N GLU A 137 -17.37 36.29 -12.07
CA GLU A 137 -18.69 36.91 -12.01
C GLU A 137 -19.11 37.30 -10.58
N LEU A 138 -18.32 36.95 -9.56
CA LEU A 138 -18.56 37.36 -8.17
C LEU A 138 -17.97 38.74 -7.89
N SER A 139 -18.44 39.38 -6.81
CA SER A 139 -17.79 40.61 -6.33
C SER A 139 -16.33 40.33 -5.95
N PRO A 140 -15.39 41.27 -6.16
CA PRO A 140 -13.97 41.03 -5.88
C PRO A 140 -13.67 40.57 -4.45
N LEU A 141 -14.44 41.07 -3.47
CA LEU A 141 -14.33 40.68 -2.08
C LEU A 141 -14.90 39.27 -1.82
N ALA A 142 -16.05 38.93 -2.41
CA ALA A 142 -16.61 37.58 -2.31
C ALA A 142 -15.69 36.55 -2.97
N CYS A 143 -15.13 36.88 -4.14
CA CYS A 143 -14.16 36.06 -4.85
C CYS A 143 -12.91 35.82 -3.99
N LEU A 144 -12.33 36.87 -3.39
CA LEU A 144 -11.19 36.72 -2.49
C LEU A 144 -11.51 35.82 -1.29
N ILE A 145 -12.67 36.01 -0.64
CA ILE A 145 -13.08 35.19 0.52
C ILE A 145 -13.23 33.72 0.12
N VAL A 146 -13.87 33.41 -1.01
CA VAL A 146 -14.04 32.04 -1.51
C VAL A 146 -12.67 31.44 -1.87
N LYS A 147 -11.81 32.18 -2.56
CA LYS A 147 -10.46 31.70 -2.91
C LYS A 147 -9.60 31.45 -1.67
N MET A 148 -9.64 32.35 -0.68
CA MET A 148 -8.94 32.15 0.61
C MET A 148 -9.51 30.97 1.38
N LYS A 149 -10.84 30.81 1.39
CA LYS A 149 -11.52 29.71 2.08
C LYS A 149 -11.12 28.36 1.51
N HIS A 150 -11.08 28.20 0.19
CA HIS A 150 -10.75 26.91 -0.47
C HIS A 150 -9.30 26.82 -0.97
N GLN A 151 -8.42 27.72 -0.54
CA GLN A 151 -7.00 27.76 -0.96
C GLN A 151 -6.78 27.78 -2.50
N ILE A 152 -7.70 28.41 -3.23
CA ILE A 152 -7.58 28.60 -4.67
C ILE A 152 -6.53 29.69 -4.94
N ARG A 153 -5.75 29.53 -6.02
CA ARG A 153 -4.73 30.51 -6.44
C ARG A 153 -5.33 31.91 -6.61
N LEU A 154 -4.66 32.90 -6.03
CA LEU A 154 -5.05 34.30 -6.08
C LEU A 154 -4.53 34.97 -7.35
N ASP A 155 -5.36 35.79 -7.99
CA ASP A 155 -4.95 36.59 -9.14
C ASP A 155 -4.24 37.87 -8.68
N LEU A 156 -3.55 38.56 -9.59
CA LEU A 156 -2.87 39.83 -9.28
C LEU A 156 -3.82 40.89 -8.69
N ARG A 157 -5.10 40.89 -9.11
CA ARG A 157 -6.15 41.78 -8.58
C ARG A 157 -6.47 41.43 -7.12
N ASP A 158 -6.60 40.14 -6.83
CA ASP A 158 -6.87 39.63 -5.49
C ASP A 158 -5.69 39.90 -4.54
N ILE A 159 -4.46 39.74 -5.02
CA ILE A 159 -3.24 40.04 -4.26
C ILE A 159 -3.16 41.53 -3.92
N ARG A 160 -3.53 42.41 -4.85
CA ARG A 160 -3.58 43.87 -4.59
C ARG A 160 -4.63 44.19 -3.51
N LEU A 161 -5.80 43.57 -3.58
CA LEU A 161 -6.88 43.76 -2.61
C LEU A 161 -6.51 43.19 -1.23
N LEU A 162 -5.89 42.03 -1.19
CA LEU A 162 -5.39 41.45 0.06
C LEU A 162 -4.30 42.33 0.66
N ARG A 163 -3.36 42.84 -0.15
CA ARG A 163 -2.30 43.74 0.32
C ARG A 163 -2.85 45.05 0.87
N SER A 164 -3.90 45.63 0.27
CA SER A 164 -4.52 46.84 0.80
C SER A 164 -5.20 46.59 2.15
N ARG A 165 -5.77 45.40 2.35
CA ARG A 165 -6.38 44.98 3.63
C ARG A 165 -5.36 44.67 4.71
N LEU A 166 -4.30 43.92 4.38
CA LEU A 166 -3.23 43.60 5.33
C LEU A 166 -2.51 44.85 5.86
N LYS A 167 -2.39 45.90 5.03
CA LYS A 167 -1.87 47.21 5.47
C LYS A 167 -2.69 47.83 6.60
N LEU A 168 -4.00 47.56 6.69
CA LEU A 168 -4.85 48.09 7.78
C LEU A 168 -4.52 47.44 9.14
N ILE A 169 -3.90 46.25 9.12
CA ILE A 169 -3.52 45.47 10.30
C ILE A 169 -2.00 45.60 10.56
N ASP A 170 -1.33 46.49 9.82
CA ASP A 170 0.13 46.63 9.81
C ASP A 170 0.89 45.31 9.55
N MET A 171 0.27 44.41 8.77
CA MET A 171 0.87 43.12 8.43
C MET A 171 1.52 43.19 7.05
N ARG A 172 2.80 42.77 6.97
CA ARG A 172 3.48 42.65 5.68
C ARG A 172 2.96 41.42 4.93
N PHE A 173 2.76 41.55 3.62
CA PHE A 173 2.32 40.43 2.77
C PHE A 173 3.26 39.23 2.82
N ARG A 174 4.58 39.44 2.97
CA ARG A 174 5.54 38.36 3.16
C ARG A 174 5.28 37.57 4.45
N THR A 175 4.98 38.27 5.55
CA THR A 175 4.66 37.66 6.84
C THR A 175 3.43 36.78 6.73
N TYR A 176 2.39 37.26 6.03
CA TYR A 176 1.19 36.48 5.72
C TYR A 176 1.52 35.17 4.98
N LEU A 177 2.37 35.23 3.96
CA LEU A 177 2.76 34.03 3.20
C LEU A 177 3.53 33.02 4.05
N THR A 178 4.47 33.48 4.88
CA THR A 178 5.20 32.58 5.79
C THR A 178 4.29 31.91 6.81
N GLU A 179 3.36 32.65 7.42
CA GLU A 179 2.38 32.06 8.33
C GLU A 179 1.52 31.00 7.62
N ASP A 180 1.10 31.28 6.38
CA ASP A 180 0.30 30.36 5.60
C ASP A 180 1.06 29.07 5.26
N GLU A 181 2.33 29.18 4.86
CA GLU A 181 3.20 28.04 4.62
C GLU A 181 3.46 27.21 5.88
N GLU A 182 3.67 27.86 7.02
CA GLU A 182 3.86 27.20 8.31
C GLU A 182 2.60 26.44 8.74
N GLU A 183 1.41 26.99 8.52
CA GLU A 183 0.16 26.28 8.76
C GLU A 183 0.03 25.03 7.89
N VAL A 184 0.29 25.14 6.59
CA VAL A 184 0.28 23.99 5.68
C VAL A 184 1.27 22.94 6.15
N ARG A 185 2.47 23.34 6.57
CA ARG A 185 3.49 22.43 7.12
C ARG A 185 3.03 21.76 8.41
N THR A 186 2.50 22.50 9.38
CA THR A 186 2.02 21.94 10.66
C THR A 186 0.86 20.98 10.47
N HIS A 187 -0.09 21.29 9.58
CA HIS A 187 -1.17 20.38 9.21
C HIS A 187 -0.66 19.10 8.56
N ARG A 188 0.30 19.20 7.62
CA ARG A 188 0.95 18.03 7.00
C ARG A 188 1.66 17.17 8.05
N LEU A 189 2.41 17.79 8.97
CA LEU A 189 3.11 17.08 10.03
C LEU A 189 2.14 16.39 11.01
N ARG A 190 1.05 17.05 11.39
CA ARG A 190 -0.01 16.43 12.23
C ARG A 190 -0.67 15.25 11.52
N ARG A 191 -1.01 15.39 10.23
CA ARG A 191 -1.54 14.28 9.41
C ARG A 191 -0.56 13.12 9.36
N LYS A 192 0.73 13.39 9.12
CA LYS A 192 1.79 12.38 9.10
C LYS A 192 1.91 11.67 10.46
N ALA A 193 1.97 12.43 11.56
CA ALA A 193 2.05 11.85 12.91
C ALA A 193 0.87 10.93 13.24
N ILE A 194 -0.36 11.32 12.86
CA ILE A 194 -1.56 10.49 13.04
C ILE A 194 -1.50 9.24 12.16
N SER A 195 -1.06 9.38 10.90
CA SER A 195 -0.87 8.25 9.98
C SER A 195 0.16 7.24 10.52
N ASP A 196 1.28 7.73 11.06
CA ASP A 196 2.34 6.90 11.62
C ASP A 196 1.86 6.17 12.88
N GLN A 197 1.11 6.84 13.76
CA GLN A 197 0.47 6.20 14.92
C GLN A 197 -0.50 5.10 14.47
N LEU A 198 -1.32 5.37 13.46
CA LEU A 198 -2.23 4.38 12.89
C LEU A 198 -1.47 3.18 12.34
N LEU A 199 -0.36 3.37 11.62
CA LEU A 199 0.49 2.28 11.13
C LEU A 199 1.03 1.40 12.26
N VAL A 200 1.49 1.99 13.36
CA VAL A 200 1.95 1.24 14.54
C VAL A 200 0.81 0.44 15.17
N PHE A 201 -0.39 1.03 15.31
CA PHE A 201 -1.56 0.31 15.78
C PHE A 201 -1.97 -0.83 14.83
N PHE A 202 -1.88 -0.61 13.51
CA PHE A 202 -2.15 -1.66 12.52
C PHE A 202 -1.15 -2.82 12.63
N GLY A 203 0.14 -2.54 12.83
CA GLY A 203 1.16 -3.58 13.03
C GLY A 203 0.88 -4.45 14.25
N ARG A 204 0.47 -3.84 15.37
CA ARG A 204 0.17 -4.55 16.63
C ARG A 204 -1.10 -5.40 16.59
N ILE A 205 -2.09 -5.02 15.78
CA ILE A 205 -3.38 -5.71 15.71
C ILE A 205 -3.36 -6.82 14.65
N HIS A 206 -2.59 -6.65 13.57
CA HIS A 206 -2.47 -7.67 12.53
C HIS A 206 -1.84 -8.99 13.02
N THR A 207 -1.10 -8.95 14.13
CA THR A 207 -0.53 -10.13 14.79
C THR A 207 -1.50 -10.83 15.74
N ALA A 208 -2.65 -10.22 16.08
CA ALA A 208 -3.50 -10.66 17.20
C ALA A 208 -4.78 -11.41 16.79
N ASP A 209 -5.49 -11.02 15.70
CA ASP A 209 -6.76 -11.67 15.33
C ASP A 209 -7.18 -11.42 13.86
N ARG A 210 -7.41 -12.49 13.07
CA ARG A 210 -7.81 -12.42 11.65
C ARG A 210 -9.24 -11.90 11.44
N ALA A 211 -10.17 -12.13 12.37
CA ALA A 211 -11.55 -11.66 12.23
C ALA A 211 -11.67 -10.14 12.41
N ALA A 212 -10.81 -9.56 13.27
CA ALA A 212 -10.74 -8.12 13.49
C ALA A 212 -10.18 -7.36 12.27
N VAL A 213 -9.35 -7.99 11.43
CA VAL A 213 -8.66 -7.36 10.29
C VAL A 213 -9.62 -6.66 9.33
N ASN A 214 -10.75 -7.27 8.98
CA ASN A 214 -11.69 -6.69 8.02
C ASN A 214 -12.42 -5.46 8.58
N LYS A 215 -12.83 -5.50 9.85
CA LYS A 215 -13.45 -4.35 10.55
C LYS A 215 -12.47 -3.18 10.67
N TRP A 216 -11.18 -3.48 10.85
CA TRP A 216 -10.12 -2.46 10.93
C TRP A 216 -9.71 -1.91 9.57
N ARG A 217 -9.68 -2.72 8.49
CA ARG A 217 -9.53 -2.21 7.12
C ARG A 217 -10.64 -1.23 6.75
N GLN A 218 -11.87 -1.51 7.17
CA GLN A 218 -12.99 -0.57 7.00
C GLN A 218 -12.75 0.73 7.77
N ARG A 219 -12.41 0.63 9.05
CA ARG A 219 -12.09 1.81 9.87
C ARG A 219 -10.91 2.61 9.33
N LYS A 220 -9.86 1.97 8.81
CA LYS A 220 -8.73 2.63 8.14
C LYS A 220 -9.22 3.46 6.97
N ARG A 221 -10.04 2.88 6.10
CA ARG A 221 -10.64 3.59 4.95
C ARG A 221 -11.53 4.74 5.40
N ASP A 222 -12.36 4.54 6.40
CA ASP A 222 -13.24 5.59 6.94
C ASP A 222 -12.43 6.73 7.57
N TRP A 223 -11.32 6.41 8.25
CA TRP A 223 -10.41 7.40 8.81
C TRP A 223 -9.60 8.14 7.76
N LEU A 224 -9.09 7.45 6.73
CA LEU A 224 -8.44 8.10 5.59
C LEU A 224 -9.41 9.06 4.89
N ARG A 225 -10.65 8.62 4.63
CA ARG A 225 -11.72 9.49 4.09
C ARG A 225 -12.02 10.68 5.00
N LYS A 226 -11.97 10.52 6.33
CA LYS A 226 -12.09 11.64 7.28
C LYS A 226 -10.87 12.55 7.21
N MET A 227 -9.65 12.02 7.11
CA MET A 227 -8.42 12.80 7.02
C MET A 227 -8.31 13.59 5.72
N ASP A 228 -8.77 13.02 4.60
CA ASP A 228 -8.89 13.70 3.31
C ASP A 228 -9.87 14.88 3.41
N ARG A 229 -10.93 14.73 4.22
CA ARG A 229 -11.87 15.81 4.54
C ARG A 229 -11.36 16.79 5.62
N ILE A 230 -10.44 16.36 6.50
CA ILE A 230 -9.85 17.21 7.55
C ILE A 230 -8.77 18.09 6.92
N ASN A 231 -9.25 19.18 6.33
CA ASN A 231 -8.56 20.43 5.96
C ASN A 231 -7.93 20.53 4.57
N GLU A 232 -8.67 21.16 3.67
CA GLU A 232 -8.09 22.15 2.74
C GLU A 232 -8.62 23.57 3.03
N GLU A 233 -9.67 23.72 3.84
CA GLU A 233 -10.32 25.02 3.94
C GLU A 233 -9.85 25.88 5.12
N LYS A 234 -9.55 27.17 4.87
CA LYS A 234 -9.20 28.13 5.93
C LYS A 234 -10.40 28.39 6.86
N SER A 235 -10.14 28.70 8.12
CA SER A 235 -11.21 29.04 9.08
C SER A 235 -11.75 30.45 8.83
N PHE A 236 -13.06 30.66 9.01
CA PHE A 236 -13.67 31.99 8.86
C PHE A 236 -13.06 33.03 9.81
N ARG A 237 -12.69 32.61 11.04
CA ARG A 237 -11.99 33.46 12.02
C ARG A 237 -10.67 34.01 11.51
N ARG A 238 -9.92 33.19 10.77
CA ARG A 238 -8.61 33.57 10.27
C ARG A 238 -8.74 34.45 9.02
N ILE A 239 -9.69 34.14 8.14
CA ILE A 239 -10.03 35.02 7.00
C ILE A 239 -10.52 36.37 7.51
N SER A 240 -11.35 36.41 8.56
CA SER A 240 -11.82 37.65 9.15
C SER A 240 -10.71 38.47 9.77
N ALA A 241 -9.74 37.81 10.43
CA ALA A 241 -8.54 38.46 10.96
C ALA A 241 -7.72 39.14 9.85
N TYR A 242 -7.47 38.45 8.73
CA TYR A 242 -6.66 39.00 7.62
C TYR A 242 -7.36 40.10 6.80
N LEU A 243 -8.70 40.09 6.76
CA LEU A 243 -9.46 41.09 6.00
C LEU A 243 -9.97 42.26 6.85
N SER A 244 -9.67 42.27 8.16
CA SER A 244 -10.20 43.25 9.13
C SER A 244 -11.72 43.31 9.17
N PHE A 245 -12.40 42.17 8.99
CA PHE A 245 -13.85 42.07 9.06
C PHE A 245 -14.31 41.31 10.30
N SER A 246 -15.58 41.45 10.67
CA SER A 246 -16.20 40.53 11.62
C SER A 246 -16.39 39.16 10.99
N GLU A 247 -16.27 38.10 11.80
CA GLU A 247 -16.50 36.71 11.35
C GLU A 247 -17.90 36.55 10.72
N HIS A 248 -18.90 37.24 11.28
CA HIS A 248 -20.27 37.21 10.78
C HIS A 248 -20.40 37.82 9.37
N SER A 249 -19.73 38.94 9.11
CA SER A 249 -19.73 39.57 7.78
C SER A 249 -19.05 38.69 6.73
N VAL A 250 -17.92 38.07 7.07
CA VAL A 250 -17.23 37.14 6.16
C VAL A 250 -18.08 35.91 5.86
N ARG A 251 -18.72 35.34 6.89
CA ARG A 251 -19.62 34.18 6.75
C ARG A 251 -20.82 34.50 5.87
N ARG A 252 -21.44 35.68 6.05
CA ARG A 252 -22.57 36.13 5.22
C ARG A 252 -22.15 36.27 3.76
N ILE A 253 -21.07 37.01 3.49
CA ILE A 253 -20.56 37.21 2.13
C ILE A 253 -20.18 35.87 1.48
N TYR A 254 -19.58 34.95 2.23
CA TYR A 254 -19.27 33.61 1.74
C TYR A 254 -20.52 32.83 1.36
N TYR A 255 -21.51 32.72 2.24
CA TYR A 255 -22.72 31.94 1.95
C TYR A 255 -23.56 32.56 0.84
N ASP A 256 -23.61 33.89 0.74
CA ASP A 256 -24.24 34.58 -0.39
C ASP A 256 -23.52 34.27 -1.70
N ALA A 257 -22.17 34.23 -1.69
CA ALA A 257 -21.37 33.82 -2.84
C ALA A 257 -21.61 32.36 -3.23
N ILE A 258 -21.66 31.43 -2.26
CA ILE A 258 -21.94 30.02 -2.54
C ILE A 258 -23.37 29.83 -3.06
N ARG A 259 -24.35 30.55 -2.51
CA ARG A 259 -25.73 30.52 -2.98
C ARG A 259 -25.83 31.00 -4.42
N THR A 260 -25.22 32.13 -4.74
CA THR A 260 -25.20 32.67 -6.11
C THR A 260 -24.47 31.75 -7.10
N ILE A 261 -23.40 31.06 -6.68
CA ILE A 261 -22.77 30.02 -7.49
C ILE A 261 -23.73 28.84 -7.72
N ARG A 262 -24.39 28.35 -6.65
CA ARG A 262 -25.29 27.18 -6.70
C ARG A 262 -26.56 27.42 -7.52
N ASP A 263 -27.09 28.63 -7.51
CA ASP A 263 -28.34 28.96 -8.20
C ASP A 263 -28.17 29.02 -9.73
N ARG A 264 -26.93 29.09 -10.24
CA ARG A 264 -26.62 29.13 -11.68
C ARG A 264 -26.88 27.78 -12.36
N SER A 265 -27.49 27.83 -13.54
CA SER A 265 -27.93 26.67 -14.34
C SER A 265 -26.80 25.71 -14.70
N TYR A 266 -25.60 26.22 -15.01
CA TYR A 266 -24.45 25.41 -15.41
C TYR A 266 -24.01 24.38 -14.35
N TRP A 267 -24.16 24.67 -13.06
CA TRP A 267 -23.84 23.72 -11.99
C TRP A 267 -24.95 22.67 -11.77
N LYS A 268 -26.19 22.99 -12.16
CA LYS A 268 -27.32 22.06 -12.12
C LYS A 268 -27.21 21.00 -13.21
N GLU A 269 -26.68 21.37 -14.39
CA GLU A 269 -26.40 20.47 -15.51
C GLU A 269 -25.29 19.45 -15.21
N ILE A 270 -24.31 19.82 -14.37
CA ILE A 270 -23.20 18.95 -13.94
C ILE A 270 -23.59 17.99 -12.79
N GLY A 271 -24.85 18.02 -12.33
CA GLY A 271 -25.35 17.10 -11.29
C GLY A 271 -24.98 17.48 -9.85
N MET A 272 -24.42 18.67 -9.62
CA MET A 272 -24.08 19.17 -8.27
C MET A 272 -25.32 19.60 -7.44
N SER A 273 -26.54 19.30 -7.90
CA SER A 273 -27.78 19.67 -7.21
C SER A 273 -28.16 18.75 -6.04
N LYS A 274 -27.47 17.62 -5.82
CA LYS A 274 -27.82 16.63 -4.79
C LYS A 274 -26.62 16.01 -4.07
N VAL A 275 -25.84 16.82 -3.34
CA VAL A 275 -25.02 16.29 -2.24
C VAL A 275 -25.36 17.10 -1.00
N ALA A 276 -26.20 16.50 -0.15
CA ALA A 276 -26.53 16.94 1.20
C ALA A 276 -25.62 16.26 2.22
#